data_AF-U6CZC2-F1
#
_entry.id   AF-U6CZC2-F1
#
_cell.length_a   1.000
_cell.length_b   1.000
_cell.length_c   1.000
_cell.angle_alpha   90.00
_cell.angle_beta   90.00
_cell.angle_gamma   90.00
#
_symmetry.space_group_name_H-M   'P 1'
#
loop_
_entity.id
_entity.type
_entity.pdbx_description
1 polymer ?
#
loop_
_entity_poly.entity_id
_entity_poly.type
_entity_poly.pdbx_seq_one_letter_code
_entity_poly.pdbx_strand_id
1 'polypeptide(L)'
;MEPRLPVGAQPLATIEGMEMKGTLREPRALTLARRNGQYELIIQLREKEQHVQDIIPINSHFRCVQEAEETLLIDIASNSGCKIRIQGDRTRERRFEIPDEEHCLKFLSEVLAAQEAQSQLLVPEQKDSSSWYQKLDTKDKPSVFSG
;
A
#
# COMPACT_ATOMS: atom_id res chain seq x y z
N MET A 1 -27.98 0.62 -7.32
CA MET A 1 -26.96 1.02 -8.31
C MET A 1 -25.61 0.68 -7.73
N GLU A 2 -24.76 -0.05 -8.45
CA GLU A 2 -23.40 -0.33 -7.98
C GLU A 2 -22.60 0.98 -7.87
N PRO A 3 -21.77 1.14 -6.84
CA PRO A 3 -20.95 2.33 -6.68
C PRO A 3 -19.96 2.43 -7.85
N ARG A 4 -20.04 3.55 -8.60
CA ARG A 4 -19.24 3.74 -9.82
C ARG A 4 -17.83 4.14 -9.46
N LEU A 5 -16.84 3.27 -9.69
CA LEU A 5 -15.44 3.66 -9.63
C LEU A 5 -15.10 4.70 -10.74
N PRO A 6 -14.04 5.50 -10.57
CA PRO A 6 -13.58 6.42 -11.61
C PRO A 6 -13.33 5.69 -12.93
N VAL A 7 -13.66 6.33 -14.06
CA VAL A 7 -13.46 5.74 -15.39
C VAL A 7 -11.98 5.42 -15.60
N GLY A 8 -11.68 4.18 -15.99
CA GLY A 8 -10.33 3.68 -16.20
C GLY A 8 -9.61 3.20 -14.94
N ALA A 9 -10.22 3.29 -13.75
CA ALA A 9 -9.71 2.65 -12.55
C ALA A 9 -9.97 1.14 -12.61
N GLN A 10 -8.91 0.34 -12.47
CA GLN A 10 -8.99 -1.11 -12.38
C GLN A 10 -8.95 -1.50 -10.91
N PRO A 11 -10.07 -1.95 -10.31
CA PRO A 11 -10.07 -2.39 -8.91
C PRO A 11 -9.24 -3.66 -8.75
N LEU A 12 -8.36 -3.67 -7.75
CA LEU A 12 -7.50 -4.80 -7.39
C LEU A 12 -8.03 -5.51 -6.15
N ALA A 13 -8.45 -4.75 -5.14
CA ALA A 13 -9.06 -5.24 -3.92
C ALA A 13 -10.09 -4.23 -3.41
N THR A 14 -11.19 -4.71 -2.82
CA THR A 14 -12.19 -3.86 -2.17
C THR A 14 -12.62 -4.49 -0.87
N ILE A 15 -12.67 -3.67 0.19
CA ILE A 15 -13.20 -4.06 1.50
C ILE A 15 -14.21 -3.04 1.99
N GLU A 16 -15.12 -3.48 2.85
CA GLU A 16 -16.11 -2.62 3.50
C GLU A 16 -15.68 -2.35 4.95
N GLY A 17 -15.94 -1.13 5.42
CA GLY A 17 -15.58 -0.73 6.76
C GLY A 17 -16.36 0.47 7.25
N MET A 18 -16.16 0.81 8.52
CA MET A 18 -16.76 1.97 9.17
C MET A 18 -15.69 3.05 9.34
N GLU A 19 -15.89 4.21 8.70
CA GLU A 19 -15.07 5.39 8.95
C GLU A 19 -15.46 6.02 10.29
N MET A 20 -14.46 6.20 11.15
CA MET A 20 -14.60 6.73 12.50
C MET A 20 -14.29 8.24 12.52
N LYS A 21 -15.32 9.07 12.73
CA LYS A 21 -15.23 10.54 12.84
C LYS A 21 -15.76 11.01 14.19
N GLY A 22 -14.89 10.99 15.21
CA GLY A 22 -15.33 11.28 16.59
C GLY A 22 -16.35 10.24 17.05
N THR A 23 -17.57 10.68 17.36
CA THR A 23 -18.68 9.78 17.74
C THR A 23 -19.47 9.25 16.54
N LEU A 24 -19.27 9.81 15.33
CA LEU A 24 -19.96 9.38 14.13
C LEU A 24 -19.21 8.23 13.46
N ARG A 25 -19.97 7.21 13.05
CA ARG A 25 -19.48 6.10 12.22
C ARG A 25 -20.20 6.14 10.88
N GLU A 26 -19.46 6.18 9.77
CA GLU A 26 -20.03 6.18 8.42
C GLU A 26 -19.58 4.94 7.64
N PRO A 27 -20.50 4.17 7.02
CA PRO A 27 -20.13 3.03 6.20
C PRO A 27 -19.44 3.48 4.91
N ARG A 28 -18.22 2.96 4.70
CA ARG A 28 -17.37 3.25 3.54
C ARG A 28 -16.90 1.97 2.88
N ALA A 29 -16.69 2.04 1.57
CA ALA A 29 -15.92 1.06 0.83
C ALA A 29 -14.51 1.62 0.58
N LEU A 30 -13.50 0.79 0.78
CA LEU A 30 -12.10 1.06 0.49
C LEU A 30 -11.69 0.19 -0.69
N THR A 31 -11.34 0.82 -1.82
CA THR A 31 -10.93 0.11 -3.03
C THR A 31 -9.50 0.50 -3.40
N LEU A 32 -8.60 -0.48 -3.40
CA LEU A 32 -7.31 -0.35 -4.04
C LEU A 32 -7.51 -0.50 -5.55
N ALA A 33 -7.06 0.47 -6.33
CA ALA A 33 -7.17 0.45 -7.77
C ALA A 33 -5.88 0.85 -8.47
N ARG A 34 -5.73 0.42 -9.72
CA ARG A 34 -4.68 0.87 -10.62
C ARG A 34 -5.29 1.69 -11.75
N ARG A 35 -4.74 2.87 -12.01
CA ARG A 35 -5.17 3.75 -13.11
C ARG A 35 -3.96 4.41 -13.73
N ASN A 36 -3.83 4.33 -15.06
CA ASN A 36 -2.70 4.89 -15.81
C ASN A 36 -1.34 4.44 -15.27
N GLY A 37 -1.22 3.16 -14.89
CA GLY A 37 0.01 2.59 -14.33
C GLY A 37 0.29 2.91 -12.87
N GLN A 38 -0.43 3.87 -12.28
CA GLN A 38 -0.31 4.32 -10.90
C GLN A 38 -1.32 3.62 -9.98
N TYR A 39 -0.93 3.41 -8.73
CA TYR A 39 -1.82 2.88 -7.70
C TYR A 39 -2.51 3.99 -6.91
N GLU A 40 -3.80 3.81 -6.62
CA GLU A 40 -4.62 4.76 -5.87
C GLU A 40 -5.58 4.00 -4.93
N LEU A 41 -5.83 4.59 -3.76
CA LEU A 41 -6.86 4.16 -2.83
C LEU A 41 -8.09 5.04 -3.03
N ILE A 42 -9.24 4.41 -3.26
CA ILE A 42 -10.53 5.07 -3.47
C ILE A 42 -11.40 4.79 -2.25
N ILE A 43 -11.88 5.84 -1.59
CA ILE A 43 -12.76 5.76 -0.42
C ILE A 43 -14.14 6.26 -0.81
N GLN A 44 -15.14 5.40 -0.75
CA GLN A 44 -16.49 5.69 -1.25
C GLN A 44 -17.53 5.61 -0.13
N LEU A 45 -18.50 6.53 -0.13
CA LEU A 45 -19.67 6.44 0.74
C LEU A 45 -20.66 5.40 0.19
N ARG A 46 -21.11 4.47 1.04
CA ARG A 46 -21.97 3.35 0.59
C ARG A 46 -23.46 3.72 0.51
N GLU A 47 -23.94 4.53 1.44
CA GLU A 47 -25.39 4.65 1.71
C GLU A 47 -26.07 5.92 1.17
N LYS A 48 -25.32 6.90 0.66
CA LYS A 48 -25.94 8.13 0.13
C LYS A 48 -26.04 8.07 -1.39
N GLU A 49 -27.16 8.57 -1.93
CA GLU A 49 -27.34 8.84 -3.37
C GLU A 49 -26.23 9.73 -3.95
N GLN A 50 -25.55 10.46 -3.06
CA GLN A 50 -24.38 11.25 -3.38
C GLN A 50 -23.11 10.40 -3.36
N HIS A 51 -22.58 10.13 -4.56
CA HIS A 51 -21.31 9.45 -4.76
C HIS A 51 -20.12 10.33 -4.37
N VAL A 52 -19.94 10.59 -3.08
CA VAL A 52 -18.75 11.25 -2.56
C VAL A 52 -17.61 10.23 -2.52
N GLN A 53 -16.56 10.50 -3.29
CA GLN A 53 -15.38 9.66 -3.40
C GLN A 53 -14.14 10.48 -3.12
N ASP A 54 -13.24 9.92 -2.32
CA ASP A 54 -11.91 10.46 -2.12
C ASP A 54 -10.91 9.54 -2.81
N ILE A 55 -10.12 10.09 -3.73
CA ILE A 55 -9.06 9.37 -4.44
C ILE A 55 -7.73 9.80 -3.84
N ILE A 56 -7.02 8.85 -3.24
CA ILE A 56 -5.77 9.06 -2.53
C ILE A 56 -4.67 8.32 -3.31
N PRO A 57 -3.73 9.02 -3.96
CA PRO A 57 -2.61 8.37 -4.64
C PRO A 57 -1.75 7.58 -3.65
N ILE A 58 -1.34 6.36 -4.05
CA ILE A 58 -0.39 5.55 -3.27
C ILE A 58 1.01 5.99 -3.70
N ASN A 59 1.61 6.89 -2.94
CA ASN A 59 2.96 7.43 -3.18
C ASN A 59 3.78 7.42 -1.87
N SER A 60 4.93 8.09 -1.85
CA SER A 60 5.82 8.15 -0.67
C SER A 60 5.19 8.79 0.58
N HIS A 61 4.13 9.59 0.42
CA HIS A 61 3.42 10.25 1.52
C HIS A 61 2.18 9.47 1.97
N PHE A 62 1.77 8.45 1.20
CA PHE A 62 0.68 7.57 1.58
C PHE A 62 1.08 6.67 2.74
N ARG A 63 0.22 6.59 3.75
CA ARG A 63 0.36 5.70 4.89
C ARG A 63 -0.95 4.98 5.11
N CYS A 64 -0.88 3.65 5.13
CA CYS A 64 -1.94 2.77 5.61
C CYS A 64 -1.34 1.89 6.69
N VAL A 65 -1.79 2.04 7.94
CA VAL A 65 -1.24 1.30 9.08
C VAL A 65 -2.36 0.68 9.90
N GLN A 66 -2.17 -0.54 10.36
CA GLN A 66 -3.04 -1.16 11.34
C GLN A 66 -2.73 -0.57 12.72
N GLU A 67 -3.77 -0.14 13.45
CA GLU A 67 -3.63 0.25 14.85
C GLU A 67 -3.37 -1.00 15.68
N ALA A 68 -2.36 -0.94 16.56
CA ALA A 68 -2.13 -2.01 17.51
C ALA A 68 -3.28 -2.05 18.51
N GLU A 69 -3.80 -3.25 18.80
CA GLU A 69 -4.70 -3.42 19.93
C GLU A 69 -3.91 -3.28 21.24
N GLU A 70 -4.24 -2.28 22.06
CA GLU A 70 -3.80 -2.25 23.45
C GLU A 70 -4.50 -3.40 24.20
N THR A 71 -3.83 -4.55 24.28
CA THR A 71 -4.27 -5.69 25.09
C THR A 71 -3.99 -5.39 26.57
N LEU A 72 -4.87 -4.60 27.19
CA LEU A 72 -4.98 -4.65 28.64
C LEU A 72 -5.50 -6.04 29.03
N LEU A 73 -4.86 -6.71 30.00
CA LEU A 73 -5.15 -8.07 30.50
C LEU A 73 -6.53 -8.21 31.20
N ILE A 74 -7.45 -7.30 30.95
CA ILE A 74 -8.79 -7.27 31.51
C ILE A 74 -9.78 -7.57 30.40
N ASP A 75 -10.65 -8.53 30.69
CA ASP A 75 -11.66 -9.13 29.82
C ASP A 75 -12.69 -8.07 29.38
N ILE A 76 -12.32 -7.24 28.40
CA ILE A 76 -13.20 -6.25 27.79
C ILE A 76 -13.60 -6.82 26.44
N ALA A 77 -14.90 -7.09 26.33
CA ALA A 77 -15.61 -7.61 25.17
C ALA A 77 -14.88 -7.33 23.84
N SER A 78 -14.47 -8.42 23.17
CA SER A 78 -13.93 -8.49 21.81
C SER A 78 -14.18 -7.20 21.01
N ASN A 79 -13.15 -6.36 20.86
CA ASN A 79 -13.10 -5.39 19.78
C ASN A 79 -12.91 -6.19 18.48
N SER A 80 -13.96 -6.83 17.99
CA SER A 80 -13.89 -7.70 16.82
C SER A 80 -13.80 -6.83 15.55
N GLY A 81 -12.60 -6.41 15.19
CA GLY A 81 -12.38 -5.68 13.95
C GLY A 81 -10.99 -5.07 13.81
N CYS A 82 -10.43 -5.21 12.61
CA CYS A 82 -9.15 -4.61 12.22
C CYS A 82 -9.29 -3.09 12.12
N LYS A 83 -8.60 -2.35 12.99
CA LYS A 83 -8.57 -0.88 12.95
C LYS A 83 -7.39 -0.41 12.10
N ILE A 84 -7.66 0.43 11.12
CA ILE A 84 -6.63 0.98 10.23
C ILE A 84 -6.69 2.51 10.19
N ARG A 85 -5.52 3.13 10.02
CA ARG A 85 -5.34 4.56 9.79
C ARG A 85 -4.83 4.78 8.38
N ILE A 86 -5.48 5.70 7.68
CA ILE A 86 -5.11 6.12 6.32
C ILE A 86 -4.75 7.60 6.32
N GLN A 87 -3.64 7.95 5.69
CA GLN A 87 -3.18 9.31 5.48
C GLN A 87 -2.54 9.45 4.10
N GLY A 88 -2.69 10.62 3.47
CA GLY A 88 -2.00 10.97 2.22
C GLY A 88 -1.81 12.49 2.10
N ASP A 89 -1.28 12.95 0.96
CA ASP A 89 -0.89 14.36 0.77
C ASP A 89 -2.00 15.38 1.06
N ARG A 90 -3.20 15.11 0.57
CA ARG A 90 -4.37 16.00 0.69
C ARG A 90 -5.43 15.44 1.63
N THR A 91 -5.15 14.30 2.26
CA THR A 91 -6.09 13.58 3.12
C THR A 91 -5.54 13.59 4.52
N ARG A 92 -6.26 14.28 5.43
CA ARG A 92 -6.01 14.19 6.86
C ARG A 92 -6.10 12.72 7.30
N GLU A 93 -5.49 12.40 8.44
CA GLU A 93 -5.64 11.07 9.03
C GLU A 93 -7.13 10.69 9.17
N ARG A 94 -7.48 9.53 8.63
CA ARG A 94 -8.82 8.92 8.72
C ARG A 94 -8.68 7.54 9.33
N ARG A 95 -9.64 7.16 10.17
CA ARG A 95 -9.65 5.88 10.87
C ARG A 95 -10.79 5.03 10.37
N PHE A 96 -10.53 3.75 10.18
CA PHE A 96 -11.50 2.78 9.71
C PHE A 96 -11.48 1.54 10.59
N GLU A 97 -12.66 1.00 10.85
CA GLU A 97 -12.86 -0.28 11.51
C GLU A 97 -13.39 -1.27 10.47
N ILE A 98 -12.63 -2.33 10.20
CA ILE A 98 -12.96 -3.38 9.24
C ILE A 98 -13.42 -4.61 10.05
N PRO A 99 -14.68 -5.05 9.91
CA PRO A 99 -15.21 -6.14 10.72
C PRO A 99 -14.58 -7.50 10.38
N ASP A 100 -14.17 -7.68 9.14
CA ASP A 100 -13.55 -8.92 8.64
C ASP A 100 -12.02 -8.78 8.66
N GLU A 101 -11.39 -9.45 9.62
CA GLU A 101 -9.94 -9.38 9.83
C GLU A 101 -9.15 -10.01 8.68
N GLU A 102 -9.59 -11.16 8.16
CA GLU A 102 -8.90 -11.85 7.06
C GLU A 102 -8.90 -10.98 5.80
N HIS A 103 -10.05 -10.40 5.47
CA HIS A 103 -10.15 -9.45 4.36
C HIS A 103 -9.33 -8.18 4.61
N CYS A 104 -9.27 -7.67 5.85
CA CYS A 104 -8.42 -6.53 6.20
C CYS A 104 -6.94 -6.83 5.94
N LEU A 105 -6.43 -7.96 6.44
CA LEU A 105 -5.03 -8.36 6.31
C LEU A 105 -4.65 -8.56 4.85
N LYS A 106 -5.51 -9.24 4.08
CA LYS A 106 -5.31 -9.40 2.64
C LYS A 106 -5.26 -8.05 1.94
N PHE A 107 -6.20 -7.15 2.24
CA PHE A 107 -6.21 -5.80 1.66
C PHE A 107 -4.95 -5.01 2.01
N LEU A 108 -4.48 -5.07 3.27
CA LEU A 108 -3.25 -4.42 3.70
C LEU A 108 -2.01 -4.97 2.97
N SER A 109 -1.96 -6.28 2.72
CA SER A 109 -0.86 -6.88 1.94
C SER A 109 -0.83 -6.39 0.48
N GLU A 110 -1.98 -6.23 -0.16
CA GLU A 110 -2.08 -5.69 -1.52
C GLU A 110 -1.69 -4.20 -1.57
N VAL A 111 -2.09 -3.42 -0.56
CA VAL A 111 -1.68 -2.02 -0.42
C VAL A 111 -0.17 -1.90 -0.21
N LEU A 112 0.42 -2.77 0.60
CA LEU A 112 1.86 -2.82 0.82
C LEU A 112 2.61 -3.16 -0.49
N ALA A 113 2.17 -4.20 -1.21
CA ALA A 113 2.75 -4.56 -2.50
C ALA A 113 2.67 -3.41 -3.52
N ALA A 114 1.57 -2.65 -3.53
CA ALA A 114 1.42 -1.46 -4.35
C ALA A 114 2.41 -0.35 -3.96
N GLN A 115 2.64 -0.12 -2.66
CA GLN A 115 3.64 0.84 -2.18
C GLN A 115 5.07 0.44 -2.55
N GLU A 116 5.40 -0.85 -2.47
CA GLU A 116 6.70 -1.39 -2.87
C GLU A 116 6.92 -1.23 -4.38
N ALA A 117 5.92 -1.58 -5.19
CA ALA A 117 5.98 -1.43 -6.64
C ALA A 117 6.19 0.04 -7.07
N GLN A 118 5.49 0.97 -6.42
CA GLN A 118 5.67 2.42 -6.61
C GLN A 118 7.09 2.87 -6.26
N SER A 119 7.66 2.33 -5.19
CA SER A 119 9.01 2.69 -4.72
C SER A 119 10.10 2.17 -5.68
N GLN A 120 9.93 0.98 -6.25
CA GLN A 120 10.86 0.40 -7.22
C GLN A 120 10.90 1.19 -8.54
N LEU A 121 9.79 1.79 -8.98
CA LEU A 121 9.73 2.64 -10.17
C LEU A 121 10.45 3.98 -10.02
N LEU A 122 10.66 4.45 -8.79
CA LEU A 122 11.37 5.71 -8.49
C LEU A 122 12.89 5.53 -8.42
N VAL A 123 13.37 4.29 -8.37
CA VAL A 123 14.79 3.98 -8.52
C VAL A 123 15.04 3.88 -10.03
N PRO A 124 15.79 4.82 -10.66
CA PRO A 124 16.27 4.55 -12.00
C PRO A 124 17.05 3.23 -11.95
N GLU A 125 16.81 2.32 -12.89
CA GLU A 125 17.73 1.21 -13.16
C GLU A 125 19.12 1.80 -13.50
N GLN A 126 19.87 2.16 -12.47
CA GLN A 126 21.30 2.40 -12.55
C GLN A 126 21.98 1.12 -12.09
N LYS A 127 21.68 0.02 -12.79
CA LYS A 127 22.44 -1.22 -12.66
C LYS A 127 22.77 -1.80 -14.03
N ASP A 128 23.25 -0.91 -14.89
CA ASP A 128 24.25 -1.26 -15.89
C ASP A 128 25.47 -0.35 -15.67
N SER A 129 26.65 -0.97 -15.71
CA SER A 129 27.98 -0.34 -15.63
C SER A 129 28.49 0.08 -14.25
N SER A 130 29.08 -0.89 -13.54
CA SER A 130 30.51 -0.79 -13.18
C SER A 130 31.07 -2.17 -12.83
N SER A 131 31.60 -2.79 -13.88
CA SER A 131 32.54 -3.89 -13.87
C SER A 131 33.67 -3.65 -12.85
N TRP A 132 33.57 -4.25 -11.67
CA TRP A 132 34.65 -4.28 -10.67
C TRP A 132 35.57 -5.50 -10.82
N TYR A 133 35.42 -6.30 -11.89
CA TYR A 133 36.25 -7.48 -12.14
C TYR A 133 36.82 -7.49 -13.56
N GLN A 134 37.54 -6.44 -13.96
CA GLN A 134 38.47 -6.54 -15.09
C GLN A 134 39.75 -5.76 -14.78
N LYS A 135 40.71 -6.43 -14.13
CA LYS A 135 42.17 -6.37 -14.37
C LYS A 135 42.91 -7.10 -13.24
N LEU A 136 42.98 -8.42 -13.36
CA LEU A 136 44.24 -9.12 -13.11
C LEU A 136 44.48 -9.97 -14.36
N ASP A 137 44.93 -9.28 -15.41
CA ASP A 137 45.41 -9.94 -16.60
C ASP A 137 46.67 -10.72 -16.21
N THR A 138 46.57 -12.03 -16.36
CA THR A 138 47.62 -13.02 -16.20
C THR A 138 48.69 -12.85 -17.28
N LYS A 139 49.86 -12.34 -16.89
CA LYS A 139 51.17 -12.52 -17.54
C LYS A 139 52.20 -11.83 -16.64
N ASP A 140 53.20 -12.49 -16.09
CA ASP A 140 54.25 -13.18 -16.82
C ASP A 140 54.82 -14.39 -16.07
N LYS A 141 54.83 -15.54 -16.74
CA LYS A 141 56.00 -16.43 -16.83
C LYS A 141 55.81 -17.34 -18.05
N PRO A 142 56.83 -17.44 -18.90
CA PRO A 142 57.55 -18.72 -18.98
C PRO A 142 59.08 -18.47 -19.03
N SER A 143 59.86 -19.20 -18.25
CA SER A 143 60.59 -20.43 -18.63
C SER A 143 62.09 -20.15 -18.83
N VAL A 144 62.89 -20.62 -17.85
CA VAL A 144 64.12 -21.41 -18.01
C VAL A 144 64.64 -21.57 -19.47
N PHE A 145 65.84 -21.06 -19.79
CA PHE A 145 67.10 -21.82 -20.02
C PHE A 145 68.24 -20.95 -20.63
N SER A 146 69.49 -21.29 -20.25
CA SER A 146 70.81 -21.04 -20.88
C SER A 146 71.68 -19.88 -20.37
N GLY A 147 72.82 -20.28 -19.80
CA GLY A 147 74.00 -19.50 -19.40
C GLY A 147 74.93 -20.42 -18.61
#